data_AF-A0A6M8NL64-F1
#
_entry.id   AF-A0A6M8NL64-F1
#
_cell.length_a   1.000
_cell.length_b   1.000
_cell.length_c   1.000
_cell.angle_alpha   90.00
_cell.angle_beta   90.00
_cell.angle_gamma   90.00
#
_symmetry.space_group_name_H-M   'P 1'
#
loop_
_entity.id
_entity.type
_entity.pdbx_description
1 polymer ?
#
loop_
_entity_poly.entity_id
_entity_poly.type
_entity_poly.pdbx_seq_one_letter_code
_entity_poly.pdbx_strand_id
1 'polypeptide(L)'
;MLESLIYLPYFLMLLILMLLILHPNLSIIQSMMLLLTFTISTCISISLHFTLSLYSFLIFLMIIGGLMILFMMFLSLISNQYNHSKWKKLLLPLTIILIIFIILLNKFSLINLNPIPNLSIKDPSINFYFMNLNQMMEFPFNIFIILLMFLLLFFLILITKICIINSKPLRMIKK
;
A
#
# COMPACT_ATOMS: atom_id res chain seq x y z
N MET A 1 15.84 15.02 -13.18
CA MET A 1 16.22 14.41 -11.88
C MET A 1 15.03 14.30 -10.92
N LEU A 2 14.20 15.34 -10.77
CA LEU A 2 12.97 15.24 -9.95
C LEU A 2 11.95 14.25 -10.55
N GLU A 3 11.74 14.27 -11.87
CA GLU A 3 10.83 13.34 -12.54
C GLU A 3 11.28 11.87 -12.37
N SER A 4 12.59 11.59 -12.47
CA SER A 4 13.12 10.25 -12.22
C SER A 4 12.93 9.79 -10.76
N LEU A 5 12.90 10.71 -9.79
CA LEU A 5 12.58 10.40 -8.39
C LEU A 5 11.10 10.03 -8.21
N ILE A 6 10.21 10.62 -9.01
CA ILE A 6 8.77 10.31 -8.98
C ILE A 6 8.50 8.90 -9.50
N TYR A 7 9.21 8.44 -10.54
CA TYR A 7 9.01 7.09 -11.10
C TYR A 7 9.59 5.95 -10.24
N LEU A 8 10.53 6.25 -9.35
CA LEU A 8 11.21 5.27 -8.50
C LEU A 8 10.25 4.52 -7.53
N PRO A 9 9.35 5.17 -6.77
CA PRO A 9 8.40 4.46 -5.90
C PRO A 9 7.39 3.61 -6.67
N TYR A 10 6.95 4.03 -7.86
CA TYR A 10 6.06 3.21 -8.71
C TYR A 10 6.73 1.94 -9.20
N PHE A 11 8.02 2.04 -9.54
CA PHE A 11 8.77 0.87 -9.93
C PHE A 11 8.95 -0.11 -8.76
N LEU A 12 9.22 0.41 -7.56
CA LEU A 12 9.32 -0.40 -6.36
C LEU A 12 7.98 -1.09 -6.03
N MET A 13 6.86 -0.40 -6.24
CA MET A 13 5.50 -0.96 -6.11
C MET A 13 5.27 -2.13 -7.08
N LEU A 14 5.66 -1.98 -8.35
CA LEU A 14 5.53 -3.01 -9.37
C LEU A 14 6.40 -4.24 -9.06
N LEU A 15 7.64 -4.01 -8.62
CA LEU A 15 8.56 -5.05 -8.18
C LEU A 15 7.97 -5.92 -7.07
N ILE A 16 7.38 -5.29 -6.05
CA ILE A 16 6.76 -5.97 -4.93
C ILE A 16 5.56 -6.81 -5.39
N LEU A 17 4.70 -6.24 -6.24
CA LEU A 17 3.54 -6.96 -6.76
C LEU A 17 3.95 -8.20 -7.55
N MET A 18 4.97 -8.08 -8.39
CA MET A 18 5.52 -9.22 -9.14
C MET A 18 6.09 -10.29 -8.21
N LEU A 19 6.80 -9.89 -7.13
CA LEU A 19 7.34 -10.83 -6.16
C LEU A 19 6.25 -11.66 -5.48
N LEU A 20 5.14 -11.00 -5.12
CA LEU A 20 4.01 -11.65 -4.46
C LEU A 20 3.30 -12.66 -5.38
N ILE A 21 3.20 -12.34 -6.68
CA ILE A 21 2.59 -13.20 -7.70
C ILE A 21 3.50 -14.41 -8.03
N LEU A 22 4.80 -14.18 -8.22
CA LEU A 22 5.77 -15.22 -8.60
C LEU A 22 6.06 -16.19 -7.44
N HIS A 23 5.93 -15.74 -6.19
CA HIS A 23 6.22 -16.53 -5.01
C HIS A 23 5.05 -16.55 -4.03
N PRO A 24 3.98 -17.32 -4.32
CA PRO A 24 2.84 -17.43 -3.42
C PRO A 24 3.18 -18.11 -2.08
N ASN A 25 4.28 -18.87 -2.01
CA ASN A 25 4.70 -19.64 -0.84
C ASN A 25 5.70 -18.89 0.07
N LEU A 26 5.67 -17.55 0.08
CA LEU A 26 6.48 -16.75 0.98
C LEU A 26 6.11 -17.04 2.44
N SER A 27 7.09 -16.95 3.35
CA SER A 27 6.75 -17.02 4.78
C SER A 27 5.82 -15.88 5.14
N ILE A 28 4.94 -16.10 6.12
CA ILE A 28 3.99 -15.08 6.55
C ILE A 28 4.74 -13.80 6.97
N ILE A 29 5.85 -13.94 7.70
CA ILE A 29 6.73 -12.82 8.09
C ILE A 29 7.29 -12.09 6.85
N GLN A 30 7.73 -12.82 5.83
CA GLN A 30 8.24 -12.22 4.58
C GLN A 30 7.13 -11.48 3.84
N SER A 31 5.92 -12.04 3.77
CA SER A 31 4.77 -11.37 3.15
C SER A 31 4.41 -10.09 3.89
N MET A 32 4.48 -10.08 5.24
CA MET A 32 4.22 -8.86 6.03
C MET A 32 5.26 -7.79 5.78
N MET A 33 6.55 -8.16 5.76
CA MET A 33 7.62 -7.20 5.47
C MET A 33 7.50 -6.62 4.06
N LEU A 34 7.14 -7.44 3.08
CA LEU A 34 6.92 -7.00 1.70
C LEU A 34 5.71 -6.05 1.60
N LEU A 35 4.64 -6.35 2.33
CA LEU A 35 3.46 -5.50 2.33
C LEU A 35 3.74 -4.16 3.03
N LEU A 36 4.53 -4.17 4.10
CA LEU A 36 4.99 -2.94 4.75
C LEU A 36 5.83 -2.07 3.80
N THR A 37 6.78 -2.65 3.05
CA THR A 37 7.58 -1.88 2.09
C THR A 37 6.75 -1.33 0.94
N PHE A 38 5.73 -2.06 0.48
CA PHE A 38 4.77 -1.57 -0.52
C PHE A 38 4.03 -0.33 -0.03
N THR A 39 3.60 -0.35 1.23
CA THR A 39 2.78 0.74 1.78
C THR A 39 3.61 2.00 1.99
N ILE A 40 4.87 1.86 2.43
CA ILE A 40 5.82 2.97 2.50
C ILE A 40 6.05 3.55 1.10
N SER A 41 6.24 2.72 0.06
CA SER A 41 6.46 3.22 -1.29
C SER A 41 5.25 3.97 -1.86
N THR A 42 4.03 3.50 -1.56
CA THR A 42 2.80 4.22 -1.94
C THR A 42 2.63 5.54 -1.20
N CYS A 43 3.03 5.63 0.08
CA CYS A 43 2.98 6.90 0.82
C CYS A 43 3.96 7.92 0.22
N ILE A 44 5.14 7.46 -0.18
CA ILE A 44 6.16 8.30 -0.84
C ILE A 44 5.68 8.75 -2.22
N SER A 45 5.01 7.91 -3.02
CA SER A 45 4.50 8.35 -4.32
C SER A 45 3.41 9.42 -4.18
N ILE A 46 2.49 9.25 -3.23
CA ILE A 46 1.40 10.20 -2.97
C ILE A 46 1.97 11.55 -2.50
N SER A 47 2.97 11.55 -1.62
CA SER A 47 3.59 12.79 -1.12
C SER A 47 4.40 13.52 -2.18
N LEU A 48 4.95 12.82 -3.17
CA LEU A 48 5.66 13.43 -4.30
C LEU A 48 4.69 14.06 -5.33
N HIS A 49 3.48 13.52 -5.47
CA HIS A 49 2.49 13.99 -6.44
C HIS A 49 1.56 15.10 -5.93
N PHE A 50 1.19 15.06 -4.66
CA PHE A 50 0.24 16.01 -4.09
C PHE A 50 0.93 17.00 -3.16
N THR A 51 0.58 18.27 -3.30
CA THR A 51 1.06 19.37 -2.45
C THR A 51 0.64 19.22 -0.98
N LEU A 52 -0.42 18.45 -0.71
CA LEU A 52 -0.95 18.19 0.63
C LEU A 52 -0.52 16.81 1.15
N SER A 53 0.57 16.80 1.91
CA SER A 53 1.13 15.62 2.61
C SER A 53 0.16 14.98 3.63
N LEU A 54 -0.94 15.65 3.99
CA LEU A 54 -1.92 15.14 4.95
C LEU A 54 -2.59 13.83 4.50
N TYR A 55 -2.92 13.70 3.20
CA TYR A 55 -3.50 12.47 2.67
C TYR A 55 -2.52 11.30 2.72
N SER A 56 -1.25 11.52 2.37
CA SER A 56 -0.22 10.49 2.52
C SER A 56 -0.05 10.07 3.98
N PHE A 57 -0.16 10.98 4.95
CA PHE A 57 -0.09 10.65 6.37
C PHE A 57 -1.32 9.87 6.86
N LEU A 58 -2.54 10.22 6.42
CA LEU A 58 -3.75 9.46 6.75
C LEU A 58 -3.69 8.02 6.22
N ILE A 59 -3.24 7.84 4.98
CA ILE A 59 -3.07 6.52 4.36
C ILE A 59 -2.00 5.71 5.11
N PHE A 60 -0.87 6.34 5.45
CA PHE A 60 0.19 5.71 6.24
C PHE A 60 -0.31 5.21 7.59
N LEU A 61 -1.05 6.04 8.33
CA LEU A 61 -1.61 5.69 9.65
C LEU A 61 -2.63 4.55 9.58
N MET A 62 -3.56 4.62 8.62
CA MET A 62 -4.59 3.58 8.47
C MET A 62 -3.96 2.22 8.15
N ILE A 63 -2.96 2.20 7.27
CA ILE A 63 -2.35 0.96 6.84
C ILE A 63 -1.43 0.38 7.92
N ILE A 64 -0.59 1.19 8.58
CA ILE A 64 0.26 0.69 9.68
C ILE A 64 -0.58 0.18 10.84
N GLY A 65 -1.67 0.87 11.19
CA GLY A 65 -2.59 0.42 12.22
C GLY A 65 -3.18 -0.97 11.92
N GLY A 66 -3.67 -1.18 10.70
CA GLY A 66 -4.21 -2.47 10.27
C GLY A 66 -3.15 -3.59 10.20
N LEU A 67 -1.96 -3.28 9.68
CA LEU A 67 -0.88 -4.25 9.57
C LEU A 67 -0.30 -4.66 10.92
N MET A 68 -0.27 -3.76 11.90
CA MET A 68 0.20 -4.09 13.25
C MET A 68 -0.72 -5.11 13.94
N ILE A 69 -2.05 -4.95 13.81
CA ILE A 69 -3.03 -5.90 14.38
C ILE A 69 -2.85 -7.28 13.75
N LEU A 70 -2.71 -7.31 12.43
CA LEU A 70 -2.54 -8.54 11.67
C LEU A 70 -1.19 -9.21 12.00
N PHE A 71 -0.12 -8.43 12.21
CA PHE A 71 1.17 -8.93 12.67
C PHE A 71 1.09 -9.57 14.06
N MET A 72 0.42 -8.92 15.02
CA MET A 72 0.22 -9.48 16.36
C MET A 72 -0.59 -10.79 16.32
N MET A 73 -1.64 -10.85 15.50
CA MET A 73 -2.43 -12.07 15.32
C MET A 73 -1.56 -13.23 14.80
N PHE A 74 -0.71 -12.99 13.79
CA PHE A 74 0.14 -14.04 13.24
C PHE A 74 1.30 -14.46 14.16
N LEU A 75 1.91 -13.52 14.90
CA LEU A 75 2.90 -13.86 15.92
C LEU A 75 2.32 -14.83 16.96
N SER A 76 1.06 -14.62 17.36
CA SER A 76 0.40 -15.51 18.32
C SER A 76 0.12 -16.92 17.77
N LEU A 77 -0.02 -17.07 16.45
CA LEU A 77 -0.36 -18.33 15.79
C LEU A 77 0.86 -19.15 15.34
N ILE A 78 2.00 -18.50 15.06
CA ILE A 78 3.16 -19.10 14.39
C ILE A 78 4.37 -19.16 15.33
N SER A 79 4.19 -19.63 16.56
CA SER A 79 5.30 -19.67 17.50
C SER A 79 6.41 -20.66 17.15
N ASN A 80 6.34 -21.47 16.06
CA ASN A 80 7.47 -22.36 15.75
C ASN A 80 7.61 -23.01 14.35
N GLN A 81 7.19 -22.41 13.24
CA GLN A 81 7.52 -22.96 11.91
C GLN A 81 8.67 -22.20 11.27
N TYR A 82 9.89 -22.75 11.41
CA TYR A 82 11.08 -22.26 10.72
C TYR A 82 10.92 -22.47 9.21
N ASN A 83 10.39 -21.45 8.52
CA ASN A 83 10.22 -21.55 7.07
C ASN A 83 11.60 -21.40 6.40
N HIS A 84 12.10 -22.49 5.82
CA HIS A 84 13.35 -22.49 5.07
C HIS A 84 13.15 -21.80 3.71
N SER A 85 13.19 -20.47 3.71
CA SER A 85 13.00 -19.70 2.47
C SER A 85 14.24 -19.75 1.58
N LYS A 86 14.07 -20.24 0.35
CA LYS A 86 15.12 -20.28 -0.67
C LYS A 86 15.36 -18.89 -1.28
N TRP A 87 15.91 -17.96 -0.51
CA TRP A 87 16.28 -16.59 -0.96
C TRP A 87 17.12 -16.57 -2.24
N LYS A 88 17.92 -17.62 -2.47
CA LYS A 88 18.74 -17.78 -3.67
C LYS A 88 17.93 -17.78 -4.97
N LYS A 89 16.67 -18.28 -4.96
CA LYS A 89 15.80 -18.27 -6.14
C LYS A 89 15.13 -16.90 -6.37
N LEU A 90 15.01 -16.09 -5.32
CA LEU A 90 14.40 -14.76 -5.36
C LEU A 90 15.34 -13.70 -5.98
N LEU A 91 16.65 -13.88 -5.81
CA LEU A 91 17.66 -12.93 -6.27
C LEU A 91 17.72 -12.79 -7.80
N LEU A 92 17.47 -13.87 -8.55
CA LEU A 92 17.55 -13.88 -10.02
C LEU A 92 16.46 -13.02 -10.71
N PRO A 93 15.16 -13.13 -10.37
CA PRO A 93 14.16 -12.24 -10.96
C PRO A 93 14.37 -10.77 -10.55
N LEU A 94 14.85 -10.51 -9.32
CA LEU A 94 15.12 -9.15 -8.85
C LEU A 94 16.20 -8.44 -9.67
N THR A 95 17.30 -9.13 -10.02
CA THR A 95 18.38 -8.52 -10.82
C THR A 95 17.95 -8.21 -12.25
N ILE A 96 17.18 -9.08 -12.89
CA ILE A 96 16.67 -8.86 -14.25
C ILE A 96 15.76 -7.63 -14.29
N ILE A 97 14.89 -7.48 -13.29
CA ILE A 97 13.97 -6.35 -13.23
C ILE A 97 14.71 -5.03 -12.98
N LEU A 98 15.75 -5.02 -12.13
CA LEU A 98 16.61 -3.85 -11.94
C LEU A 98 17.34 -3.42 -13.23
N ILE A 99 17.79 -4.38 -14.05
CA ILE A 99 18.43 -4.06 -15.34
C ILE A 99 17.43 -3.43 -16.30
N ILE A 100 16.20 -3.96 -16.38
CA ILE A 100 15.12 -3.38 -17.20
C ILE A 100 14.81 -1.93 -16.76
N PHE A 101 14.86 -1.65 -15.46
CA PHE A 101 14.65 -0.30 -14.93
C PHE A 101 15.71 0.70 -15.37
N ILE A 102 16.99 0.32 -15.29
CA ILE A 102 18.09 1.19 -15.71
C ILE A 102 17.97 1.53 -17.20
N ILE A 103 17.55 0.56 -18.01
CA ILE A 103 17.30 0.77 -19.44
C ILE A 103 16.12 1.73 -19.67
N LEU A 104 15.03 1.57 -18.92
CA LEU A 104 13.86 2.46 -19.02
C LEU A 104 14.19 3.89 -18.58
N LEU A 105 14.88 4.06 -17.45
CA LEU A 105 15.31 5.38 -16.96
C LEU A 105 16.17 6.13 -17.99
N ASN A 106 17.11 5.43 -18.63
CA ASN A 106 17.96 6.01 -19.66
C ASN A 106 17.18 6.40 -20.92
N LYS A 107 16.15 5.65 -21.30
CA LYS A 107 15.30 6.02 -22.44
C LYS A 107 14.38 7.20 -22.13
N PHE A 108 13.83 7.26 -20.91
CA PHE A 108 12.94 8.36 -20.51
C PHE A 108 13.68 9.69 -20.30
N SER A 109 14.95 9.66 -19.86
CA SER A 109 15.77 10.88 -19.77
C SER A 109 16.06 11.51 -21.13
N LEU A 110 16.07 10.71 -22.20
CA LEU A 110 16.29 11.15 -23.58
C LEU A 110 15.02 11.69 -24.27
N ILE A 111 13.81 11.32 -23.80
CA ILE A 111 12.55 11.70 -24.46
C ILE A 111 12.03 13.09 -24.05
N ASN A 112 12.49 13.66 -22.94
CA ASN A 112 12.02 14.94 -22.41
C ASN A 112 13.15 15.97 -22.21
N LEU A 113 13.80 16.39 -23.31
CA LEU A 113 14.65 17.57 -23.35
C LEU A 113 13.91 18.80 -23.89
N ASN A 114 12.65 18.98 -23.50
CA ASN A 114 12.08 20.33 -23.45
C ASN A 114 11.97 20.70 -21.97
N PRO A 115 12.72 21.72 -21.50
CA PRO A 115 12.51 22.24 -20.16
C PRO A 115 11.11 22.83 -20.15
N ILE A 116 10.16 22.13 -19.55
CA ILE A 116 8.89 22.73 -19.17
C ILE A 116 9.26 23.98 -18.37
N PRO A 117 8.92 25.19 -18.88
CA PRO A 117 9.41 26.41 -18.31
C PRO A 117 8.83 26.49 -16.91
N ASN A 118 9.72 26.64 -15.93
CA ASN A 118 9.43 27.03 -14.56
C ASN A 118 8.05 26.59 -14.07
N LEU A 119 8.02 25.53 -13.25
CA LEU A 119 7.00 25.37 -12.22
C LEU A 119 7.14 26.53 -11.21
N SER A 120 6.90 27.75 -11.68
CA SER A 120 6.75 28.93 -10.86
C SER A 120 5.46 28.74 -10.11
N ILE A 121 5.61 28.65 -8.80
CA ILE A 121 4.59 28.73 -7.76
C ILE A 121 3.88 30.09 -7.87
N LYS A 122 3.09 30.25 -8.93
CA LYS A 122 2.33 31.45 -9.25
C LYS A 122 1.01 31.03 -9.89
N ASP A 123 0.26 30.21 -9.17
CA ASP A 123 -1.20 30.17 -9.27
C ASP A 123 -1.75 29.50 -7.99
N PRO A 124 -1.93 30.27 -6.90
CA PRO A 124 -2.61 29.76 -5.70
C PRO A 124 -4.09 29.43 -5.95
N SER A 125 -4.63 29.75 -7.13
CA SER A 125 -5.98 29.43 -7.58
C SER A 125 -6.16 27.97 -7.99
N ILE A 126 -5.09 27.23 -8.32
CA ILE A 126 -5.19 25.82 -8.74
C ILE A 126 -5.29 24.88 -7.53
N ASN A 127 -4.84 25.33 -6.35
CA ASN A 127 -5.03 24.60 -5.09
C ASN A 127 -6.51 24.53 -4.63
N PHE A 128 -7.42 25.27 -5.27
CA PHE A 128 -8.85 25.22 -4.93
C PHE A 128 -9.57 24.00 -5.50
N TYR A 129 -9.05 23.39 -6.57
CA TYR A 129 -9.70 22.25 -7.22
C TYR A 129 -9.27 20.89 -6.68
N PHE A 130 -8.22 20.86 -5.84
CA PHE A 130 -7.67 19.61 -5.32
C PHE A 130 -8.24 19.28 -3.94
N MET A 131 -9.42 18.67 -3.97
CA MET A 131 -10.00 17.83 -2.92
C MET A 131 -9.83 18.37 -1.50
N ASN A 132 -10.55 19.45 -1.20
CA ASN A 132 -10.71 19.86 0.18
C ASN A 132 -11.54 18.77 0.88
N LEU A 133 -11.01 18.09 1.91
CA LEU A 133 -11.74 17.06 2.69
C LEU A 133 -13.14 17.55 3.10
N ASN A 134 -13.25 18.85 3.33
CA ASN A 134 -14.48 19.52 3.72
C ASN A 134 -15.57 19.46 2.63
N GLN A 135 -15.23 19.37 1.35
CA GLN A 135 -16.20 19.20 0.25
C GLN A 135 -16.93 17.85 0.33
N MET A 136 -16.34 16.82 0.96
CA MET A 136 -17.05 15.55 1.16
C MET A 136 -18.15 15.65 2.22
N MET A 137 -18.03 16.60 3.15
CA MET A 137 -19.05 16.86 4.17
C MET A 137 -20.22 17.70 3.62
N GLU A 138 -20.04 18.35 2.48
CA GLU A 138 -21.07 19.16 1.83
C GLU A 138 -22.03 18.30 0.99
N PHE A 139 -23.25 18.81 0.80
CA PHE A 139 -24.23 18.17 -0.09
C PHE A 139 -23.77 18.35 -1.55
N PRO A 140 -23.84 17.31 -2.42
CA PRO A 140 -24.51 16.01 -2.24
C PRO A 140 -23.61 14.88 -1.72
N PHE A 141 -22.31 15.11 -1.55
CA PHE A 141 -21.35 14.04 -1.23
C PHE A 141 -21.52 13.45 0.18
N ASN A 142 -22.12 14.19 1.12
CA ASN A 142 -22.41 13.67 2.46
C ASN A 142 -23.25 12.37 2.46
N ILE A 143 -24.06 12.12 1.42
CA ILE A 143 -24.79 10.85 1.27
C ILE A 143 -23.82 9.65 1.22
N PHE A 144 -22.65 9.80 0.59
CA PHE A 144 -21.61 8.76 0.59
C PHE A 144 -21.04 8.52 1.98
N ILE A 145 -20.85 9.56 2.78
CA ILE A 145 -20.36 9.44 4.16
C ILE A 145 -21.37 8.66 5.02
N ILE A 146 -22.65 9.02 4.92
CA ILE A 146 -23.73 8.32 5.64
C ILE A 146 -23.76 6.83 5.24
N LEU A 147 -23.64 6.53 3.95
CA LEU A 147 -23.61 5.15 3.45
C LEU A 147 -22.39 4.37 3.98
N LEU A 148 -21.21 4.99 4.01
CA LEU A 148 -20.00 4.40 4.59
C LEU A 148 -20.20 4.07 6.08
N MET A 149 -20.79 4.98 6.86
CA MET A 149 -21.06 4.73 8.29
C MET A 149 -21.96 3.51 8.51
N PHE A 150 -23.03 3.37 7.73
CA PHE A 150 -23.89 2.18 7.80
C PHE A 150 -23.15 0.89 7.41
N LEU A 151 -22.29 0.96 6.41
CA LEU A 151 -21.49 -0.17 5.96
C LEU A 151 -20.47 -0.62 7.03
N LEU A 152 -19.83 0.31 7.74
CA LEU A 152 -18.98 -0.03 8.89
C LEU A 152 -19.78 -0.70 10.02
N LEU A 153 -20.97 -0.18 10.35
CA LEU A 153 -21.85 -0.79 11.35
C LEU A 153 -22.23 -2.22 10.95
N PHE A 154 -22.60 -2.43 9.69
CA PHE A 154 -22.96 -3.74 9.16
C PHE A 154 -21.79 -4.74 9.30
N PHE A 155 -20.56 -4.31 8.97
CA PHE A 155 -19.39 -5.17 9.14
C PHE A 155 -19.13 -5.55 10.60
N LEU A 156 -19.30 -4.63 11.56
CA LEU A 156 -19.15 -4.96 12.98
C LEU A 156 -20.16 -6.03 13.43
N ILE A 157 -21.42 -5.92 13.01
CA ILE A 157 -22.46 -6.92 13.31
C ILE A 157 -22.11 -8.27 12.65
N LEU A 158 -21.61 -8.24 11.43
CA LEU A 158 -21.24 -9.45 10.69
C LEU A 158 -20.04 -10.16 11.34
N ILE A 159 -18.98 -9.42 11.70
CA ILE A 159 -17.80 -9.96 12.36
C ILE A 159 -18.17 -10.61 13.70
N THR A 160 -18.99 -9.94 14.52
CA THR A 160 -19.45 -10.51 15.81
C THR A 160 -20.26 -11.79 15.61
N LYS A 161 -21.14 -11.85 14.61
CA LYS A 161 -21.86 -13.08 14.25
C LYS A 161 -20.91 -14.21 13.82
N ILE A 162 -19.91 -13.92 12.98
CA ILE A 162 -18.89 -14.91 12.59
C ILE A 162 -18.14 -15.45 13.81
N CYS A 163 -17.74 -14.58 14.74
CA CYS A 163 -17.04 -15.00 15.96
C CYS A 163 -17.90 -15.92 16.83
N ILE A 164 -19.20 -15.67 16.96
CA ILE A 164 -20.11 -16.52 17.75
C ILE A 164 -20.30 -17.90 17.11
N ILE A 165 -20.44 -17.96 15.78
CA ILE A 165 -20.61 -19.22 15.03
C ILE A 165 -19.33 -20.08 15.11
N ASN A 166 -18.16 -19.45 15.04
CA ASN A 166 -16.86 -20.13 15.04
C ASN A 166 -16.28 -20.39 16.43
N SER A 167 -17.08 -20.24 17.49
CA SER A 167 -16.66 -20.47 18.88
C SER A 167 -16.44 -21.95 19.25
N LYS A 168 -16.67 -22.88 18.31
CA LYS A 168 -16.24 -24.28 18.45
C LYS A 168 -14.70 -24.34 18.48
N PRO A 169 -14.08 -25.08 19.40
CA PRO A 169 -12.63 -25.20 19.44
C PRO A 169 -12.12 -25.79 18.13
N LEU A 170 -11.18 -25.08 17.47
CA LEU A 170 -10.48 -25.54 16.25
C LEU A 170 -9.80 -26.91 16.44
N ARG A 171 -9.57 -27.33 17.69
CA ARG A 171 -9.22 -28.69 18.05
C ARG A 171 -10.46 -29.42 18.54
N MET A 172 -10.91 -30.39 17.74
CA MET A 172 -11.83 -31.43 18.18
C MET A 172 -11.13 -32.19 19.32
N ILE A 173 -11.52 -31.93 20.56
CA ILE A 173 -11.17 -32.77 21.70
C ILE A 173 -11.93 -34.08 21.44
N LYS A 174 -11.24 -35.08 20.91
CA LYS A 174 -11.78 -36.45 20.86
C LYS A 174 -12.03 -36.85 22.31
N LYS A 175 -13.31 -37.02 22.66
CA LYS A 175 -13.71 -37.77 23.85
C LYS A 175 -13.33 -39.23 23.67
#